data_AF-A0A2E5PZZ2-F1
#
_entry.id   AF-A0A2E5PZZ2-F1
#
_cell.length_a   1.000
_cell.length_b   1.000
_cell.length_c   1.000
_cell.angle_alpha   90.00
_cell.angle_beta   90.00
_cell.angle_gamma   90.00
#
_symmetry.space_group_name_H-M   'P 1'
#
loop_
_entity.id
_entity.type
_entity.pdbx_description
1 polymer ?
#
loop_
_entity_poly.entity_id
_entity_poly.type
_entity_poly.pdbx_seq_one_letter_code
_entity_poly.pdbx_strand_id
1 'polypeptide(L)'
;MNMDEILSKMESLKNSGSKLPGFRGKIMVDADKLTEVYDQIKSGLPSNFEEAQTIIMQRDSIINQAQLEAERIREQAENSAKDMDVAATVAYEEKISEASITKEAENRGDDLTSNAADEAQSIIQDAQRKAYAIVNEMETKATDQKKGADRYAMEVLSSLEETLSESLGQIRRGIDNLRLEEPNS
;
A
#
# COMPACT_ATOMS: atom_id res chain seq x y z
N MET A 1 -43.86 5.66 62.19
CA MET A 1 -43.75 6.98 62.84
C MET A 1 -42.31 7.40 62.77
N ASN A 2 -42.06 8.65 62.38
CA ASN A 2 -40.70 9.16 62.23
C ASN A 2 -40.12 9.51 63.61
N MET A 3 -38.80 9.39 63.80
CA MET A 3 -38.11 9.75 65.05
C MET A 3 -38.45 11.18 65.49
N ASP A 4 -38.65 12.07 64.52
CA ASP A 4 -39.06 13.46 64.72
C ASP A 4 -40.43 13.59 65.42
N GLU A 5 -41.36 12.68 65.18
CA GLU A 5 -42.69 12.67 65.82
C GLU A 5 -42.59 12.23 67.28
N ILE A 6 -41.72 11.26 67.56
CA ILE A 6 -41.44 10.76 68.92
C ILE A 6 -40.75 11.85 69.76
N LEU A 7 -39.76 12.53 69.17
CA LEU A 7 -39.08 13.68 69.80
C LEU A 7 -40.06 14.82 70.08
N SER A 8 -40.94 15.13 69.13
CA SER A 8 -41.98 16.15 69.30
C SER A 8 -42.97 15.78 70.41
N LYS A 9 -43.38 14.51 70.52
CA LYS A 9 -44.21 14.02 71.64
C LYS A 9 -43.48 14.13 72.98
N MET A 10 -42.20 13.76 73.03
CA MET A 10 -41.37 13.86 74.25
C MET A 10 -41.18 15.32 74.68
N GLU A 11 -41.01 16.24 73.73
CA GLU A 11 -40.93 17.69 73.99
C GLU A 11 -42.25 18.26 74.48
N SER A 12 -43.37 17.85 73.90
CA SER A 12 -44.72 18.18 74.38
C SER A 12 -44.96 17.63 75.80
N LEU A 13 -44.51 16.41 76.08
CA LEU A 13 -44.60 15.78 77.41
C LEU A 13 -43.82 16.57 78.48
N LYS A 14 -42.62 17.04 78.13
CA LYS A 14 -41.79 17.92 78.98
C LYS A 14 -42.47 19.26 79.25
N ASN A 15 -43.10 19.86 78.24
CA ASN A 15 -43.70 21.20 78.32
C ASN A 15 -45.10 21.21 78.96
N SER A 16 -45.82 20.08 78.94
CA SER A 16 -47.18 19.94 79.51
C SER A 16 -47.22 19.49 80.96
N GLY A 17 -46.09 19.06 81.53
CA GLY A 17 -46.04 18.61 82.91
C GLY A 17 -46.18 19.75 83.93
N SER A 18 -46.95 19.52 84.98
CA SER A 18 -47.14 20.51 86.06
C SER A 18 -45.90 20.58 86.96
N LYS A 19 -45.42 21.78 87.28
CA LYS A 19 -44.28 21.96 88.22
C LYS A 19 -44.68 21.43 89.59
N LEU A 20 -43.87 20.55 90.16
CA LEU A 20 -44.20 19.92 91.43
C LEU A 20 -44.01 20.92 92.59
N PRO A 21 -45.07 21.24 93.37
CA PRO A 21 -44.96 22.20 94.47
C PRO A 21 -43.96 21.71 95.53
N GLY A 22 -43.06 22.60 95.98
CA GLY A 22 -42.03 22.28 96.97
C GLY A 22 -40.74 21.66 96.43
N PHE A 23 -40.71 21.22 95.15
CA PHE A 23 -39.53 20.62 94.53
C PHE A 23 -39.05 21.47 93.35
N ARG A 24 -38.08 22.35 93.60
CA ARG A 24 -37.55 23.26 92.57
C ARG A 24 -36.90 22.47 91.43
N GLY A 25 -37.35 22.72 90.20
CA GLY A 25 -36.82 22.10 88.99
C GLY A 25 -37.40 20.72 88.64
N LYS A 26 -38.37 20.19 89.40
CA LYS A 26 -39.04 18.93 89.07
C LYS A 26 -40.40 19.18 88.42
N ILE A 27 -40.71 18.39 87.39
CA ILE A 27 -41.97 18.43 86.64
C ILE A 27 -42.67 17.09 86.83
N MET A 28 -43.97 17.11 87.14
CA MET A 28 -44.83 15.94 87.21
C MET A 28 -45.23 15.53 85.80
N VAL A 29 -44.95 14.28 85.45
CA VAL A 29 -45.20 13.70 84.13
C VAL A 29 -46.19 12.55 84.28
N ASP A 30 -47.09 12.44 83.32
CA ASP A 30 -48.04 11.33 83.22
C ASP A 30 -47.30 10.04 82.85
N ALA A 31 -47.37 9.04 83.73
CA ALA A 31 -46.65 7.78 83.60
C ALA A 31 -47.11 6.96 82.39
N ASP A 32 -48.41 7.02 82.05
CA ASP A 32 -48.97 6.25 80.94
C ASP A 32 -48.49 6.84 79.60
N LYS A 33 -48.51 8.16 79.48
CA LYS A 33 -47.99 8.87 78.29
C LYS A 33 -46.48 8.72 78.13
N LEU A 34 -45.72 8.71 79.23
CA LEU A 34 -44.28 8.45 79.19
C LEU A 34 -43.98 7.03 78.73
N THR A 35 -44.76 6.05 79.20
CA THR A 35 -44.63 4.64 78.80
C THR A 35 -44.96 4.46 77.32
N GLU A 36 -45.99 5.14 76.80
CA GLU A 36 -46.32 5.12 75.38
C GLU A 36 -45.17 5.65 74.50
N VAL A 37 -44.55 6.78 74.89
CA VAL A 37 -43.39 7.33 74.18
C VAL A 37 -42.19 6.38 74.28
N TYR A 38 -41.95 5.76 75.44
CA TYR A 38 -40.89 4.78 75.62
C TYR A 38 -41.08 3.54 74.73
N ASP A 39 -42.28 2.98 74.67
CA ASP A 39 -42.58 1.82 73.82
C ASP A 39 -42.47 2.16 72.32
N GLN A 40 -42.83 3.39 71.94
CA GLN A 40 -42.64 3.92 70.58
C GLN A 40 -41.15 4.06 70.23
N ILE A 41 -40.33 4.60 71.14
CA ILE A 41 -38.87 4.66 70.98
C ILE A 41 -38.30 3.25 70.83
N LYS A 42 -38.69 2.33 71.73
CA LYS A 42 -38.19 0.97 71.77
C LYS A 42 -38.56 0.17 70.51
N SER A 43 -39.74 0.42 69.95
CA SER A 43 -40.19 -0.23 68.72
C SER A 43 -39.62 0.40 67.45
N GLY A 44 -39.38 1.73 67.43
CA GLY A 44 -38.98 2.46 66.22
C GLY A 44 -37.48 2.65 66.03
N LEU A 45 -36.70 2.73 67.11
CA LEU A 45 -35.23 2.88 67.01
C LEU A 45 -34.54 1.68 66.33
N PRO A 46 -34.86 0.41 66.66
CA PRO A 46 -34.21 -0.73 66.03
C PRO A 46 -34.45 -0.79 64.52
N SER A 47 -35.69 -0.58 64.07
CA SER A 47 -36.05 -0.65 62.64
C SER A 47 -35.36 0.44 61.81
N ASN A 48 -35.26 1.67 62.34
CA ASN A 48 -34.60 2.77 61.64
C ASN A 48 -33.08 2.56 61.54
N PHE A 49 -32.47 1.91 62.53
CA PHE A 49 -31.05 1.56 62.50
C PHE A 49 -30.76 0.43 61.49
N GLU A 50 -31.62 -0.59 61.43
CA GLU A 50 -31.56 -1.66 60.42
C GLU A 50 -31.72 -1.12 58.99
N GLU A 51 -32.64 -0.18 58.79
CA GLU A 51 -32.84 0.50 57.51
C GLU A 51 -31.61 1.31 57.11
N ALA A 52 -31.07 2.13 58.03
CA ALA A 52 -29.85 2.89 57.78
C ALA A 52 -28.64 1.98 57.46
N GLN A 53 -28.50 0.86 58.17
CA GLN A 53 -27.44 -0.13 57.90
C GLN A 53 -27.62 -0.76 56.52
N THR A 54 -28.84 -1.09 56.13
CA THR A 54 -29.16 -1.63 54.80
C THR A 54 -28.82 -0.63 53.70
N ILE A 55 -29.16 0.65 53.87
CA ILE A 55 -28.82 1.71 52.92
C ILE A 55 -27.30 1.86 52.78
N ILE A 56 -26.56 1.81 53.88
CA ILE A 56 -25.08 1.85 53.86
C ILE A 56 -24.53 0.64 53.09
N MET A 57 -25.01 -0.57 53.38
CA MET A 57 -24.59 -1.78 52.67
C MET A 57 -24.90 -1.73 51.17
N GLN A 58 -26.08 -1.24 50.80
CA GLN A 58 -26.47 -1.05 49.40
C GLN A 58 -25.59 -0.02 48.70
N ARG A 59 -25.32 1.12 49.35
CA ARG A 59 -24.40 2.14 48.84
C ARG A 59 -23.02 1.56 48.60
N ASP A 60 -22.48 0.82 49.57
CA ASP A 60 -21.16 0.21 49.45
C ASP A 60 -21.14 -0.81 48.29
N SER A 61 -22.20 -1.61 48.14
CA SER A 61 -22.35 -2.53 47.01
C SER A 61 -22.37 -1.80 45.66
N ILE A 62 -23.13 -0.72 45.53
CA ILE A 62 -23.21 0.10 44.30
C ILE A 62 -21.84 0.70 43.97
N ILE A 63 -21.12 1.23 44.96
CA ILE A 63 -19.79 1.80 44.75
C ILE A 63 -18.82 0.74 44.23
N ASN A 64 -18.81 -0.44 44.86
CA ASN A 64 -17.94 -1.53 44.44
C ASN A 64 -18.26 -2.01 43.01
N GLN A 65 -19.54 -2.14 42.67
CA GLN A 65 -19.97 -2.50 41.31
C GLN A 65 -19.56 -1.44 40.28
N ALA A 66 -19.76 -0.16 40.59
CA ALA A 66 -19.36 0.94 39.72
C ALA A 66 -17.85 0.99 39.52
N GLN A 67 -17.06 0.72 40.57
CA GLN A 67 -15.60 0.65 40.49
C GLN A 67 -15.14 -0.52 39.61
N LEU A 68 -15.72 -1.72 39.79
CA LEU A 68 -15.41 -2.88 38.96
C LEU A 68 -15.76 -2.64 37.49
N GLU A 69 -16.92 -2.04 37.20
CA GLU A 69 -17.32 -1.76 35.82
C GLU A 69 -16.45 -0.65 35.21
N ALA A 70 -16.07 0.37 35.97
CA ALA A 70 -15.15 1.40 35.51
C ALA A 70 -13.76 0.83 35.19
N GLU A 71 -13.27 -0.10 36.01
CA GLU A 71 -12.02 -0.82 35.75
C GLU A 71 -12.11 -1.68 34.50
N ARG A 72 -13.21 -2.43 34.33
CA ARG A 72 -13.49 -3.23 33.12
C ARG A 72 -13.51 -2.38 31.85
N ILE A 73 -14.18 -1.22 31.90
CA ILE A 73 -14.24 -0.28 30.77
C ILE A 73 -12.86 0.28 30.47
N ARG A 74 -12.09 0.66 31.50
CA ARG A 74 -10.73 1.20 31.33
C ARG A 74 -9.82 0.15 30.69
N GLU A 75 -9.81 -1.06 31.21
CA GLU A 75 -9.02 -2.17 30.67
C GLU A 75 -9.40 -2.48 29.22
N GLN A 76 -10.69 -2.54 28.91
CA GLN A 76 -11.16 -2.76 27.54
C GLN A 76 -10.72 -1.63 26.59
N ALA A 77 -10.80 -0.38 27.04
CA ALA A 77 -10.37 0.78 26.25
C ALA A 77 -8.84 0.78 26.02
N GLU A 78 -8.05 0.46 27.06
CA GLU A 78 -6.60 0.35 26.96
C GLU A 78 -6.18 -0.77 26.00
N ASN A 79 -6.80 -1.95 26.10
CA ASN A 79 -6.54 -3.07 25.20
C ASN A 79 -6.93 -2.71 23.76
N SER A 80 -8.10 -2.10 23.55
CA SER A 80 -8.55 -1.69 22.21
C SER A 80 -7.63 -0.63 21.60
N ALA A 81 -7.16 0.32 22.40
CA ALA A 81 -6.22 1.35 21.95
C ALA A 81 -4.87 0.73 21.55
N LYS A 82 -4.37 -0.23 22.33
CA LYS A 82 -3.15 -0.97 22.02
C LYS A 82 -3.30 -1.81 20.76
N ASP A 83 -4.40 -2.51 20.59
CA ASP A 83 -4.68 -3.30 19.40
C ASP A 83 -4.78 -2.40 18.16
N MET A 84 -5.39 -1.23 18.29
CA MET A 84 -5.48 -0.24 17.22
C MET A 84 -4.12 0.36 16.86
N ASP A 85 -3.26 0.63 17.84
CA ASP A 85 -1.88 1.12 17.61
C ASP A 85 -1.02 0.07 16.88
N VAL A 86 -1.11 -1.19 17.30
CA VAL A 86 -0.44 -2.31 16.62
C VAL A 86 -0.95 -2.45 15.20
N ALA A 87 -2.28 -2.47 15.00
CA ALA A 87 -2.87 -2.59 13.67
C ALA A 87 -2.50 -1.42 12.75
N ALA A 88 -2.47 -0.19 13.28
CA ALA A 88 -2.07 0.99 12.53
C ALA A 88 -0.59 0.92 12.10
N THR A 89 0.29 0.46 12.99
CA THR A 89 1.72 0.30 12.68
C THR A 89 1.94 -0.74 11.58
N VAL A 90 1.29 -1.90 11.68
CA VAL A 90 1.37 -2.96 10.66
C VAL A 90 0.85 -2.45 9.31
N ALA A 91 -0.32 -1.82 9.28
CA ALA A 91 -0.88 -1.27 8.05
C ALA A 91 -0.01 -0.16 7.44
N TYR A 92 0.68 0.62 8.26
CA TYR A 92 1.62 1.65 7.79
C TYR A 92 2.87 1.04 7.16
N GLU A 93 3.45 0.01 7.80
CA GLU A 93 4.60 -0.72 7.26
C GLU A 93 4.28 -1.39 5.92
N GLU A 94 3.12 -2.03 5.80
CA GLU A 94 2.65 -2.62 4.54
C GLU A 94 2.53 -1.57 3.42
N LYS A 95 1.95 -0.40 3.72
CA LYS A 95 1.81 0.71 2.75
C LYS A 95 3.16 1.26 2.30
N ILE A 96 4.13 1.40 3.20
CA ILE A 96 5.48 1.81 2.83
C ILE A 96 6.14 0.76 1.94
N SER A 97 6.01 -0.52 2.29
CA SER A 97 6.57 -1.63 1.52
C SER A 97 6.00 -1.64 0.10
N GLU A 98 4.68 -1.56 -0.05
CA GLU A 98 3.99 -1.48 -1.34
C GLU A 98 4.46 -0.26 -2.17
N ALA A 99 4.54 0.92 -1.54
CA ALA A 99 5.03 2.12 -2.20
C ALA A 99 6.49 1.98 -2.65
N SER A 100 7.34 1.35 -1.84
CA SER A 100 8.75 1.10 -2.19
C SER A 100 8.91 0.14 -3.37
N ILE A 101 8.10 -0.94 -3.42
CA ILE A 101 8.09 -1.89 -4.53
C ILE A 101 7.65 -1.21 -5.81
N THR A 102 6.61 -0.37 -5.74
CA THR A 102 6.10 0.37 -6.90
C THR A 102 7.16 1.33 -7.42
N LYS A 103 7.83 2.06 -6.52
CA LYS A 103 8.89 3.00 -6.90
C LYS A 103 10.11 2.30 -7.50
N GLU A 104 10.51 1.16 -6.93
CA GLU A 104 11.59 0.35 -7.48
C GLU A 104 11.23 -0.21 -8.86
N ALA A 105 10.02 -0.70 -9.03
CA ALA A 105 9.54 -1.22 -10.32
C ALA A 105 9.51 -0.13 -11.41
N GLU A 106 9.07 1.09 -11.06
CA GLU A 106 9.11 2.26 -11.95
C GLU A 106 10.55 2.57 -12.38
N ASN A 107 11.48 2.71 -11.43
CA ASN A 107 12.88 3.01 -11.73
C ASN A 107 13.52 1.92 -12.61
N ARG A 108 13.25 0.63 -12.33
CA ARG A 108 13.72 -0.48 -13.16
C ARG A 108 13.12 -0.46 -14.57
N GLY A 109 11.87 -0.02 -14.69
CA GLY A 109 11.20 0.19 -15.97
C GLY A 109 11.90 1.27 -16.80
N ASP A 110 12.19 2.41 -16.17
CA ASP A 110 12.91 3.52 -16.81
C ASP A 110 14.30 3.07 -17.28
N ASP A 111 15.07 2.41 -16.42
CA ASP A 111 16.39 1.87 -16.77
C ASP A 111 16.32 0.88 -17.94
N LEU A 112 15.34 -0.03 -17.93
CA LEU A 112 15.14 -1.00 -19.01
C LEU A 112 14.83 -0.29 -20.34
N THR A 113 13.96 0.72 -20.32
CA THR A 113 13.60 1.46 -21.54
C THR A 113 14.77 2.27 -22.07
N SER A 114 15.58 2.88 -21.19
CA SER A 114 16.79 3.59 -21.59
C SER A 114 17.81 2.64 -22.23
N ASN A 115 18.10 1.52 -21.57
CA ASN A 115 19.05 0.53 -22.08
C ASN A 115 18.59 -0.06 -23.42
N ALA A 116 17.29 -0.37 -23.55
CA ALA A 116 16.72 -0.87 -24.80
C ALA A 116 16.79 0.18 -25.93
N ALA A 117 16.61 1.47 -25.62
CA ALA A 117 16.75 2.54 -26.60
C ALA A 117 18.20 2.69 -27.07
N ASP A 118 19.17 2.61 -26.17
CA ASP A 118 20.60 2.68 -26.49
C ASP A 118 21.06 1.48 -27.33
N GLU A 119 20.63 0.27 -26.96
CA GLU A 119 20.92 -0.95 -27.74
C GLU A 119 20.29 -0.87 -29.15
N ALA A 120 19.03 -0.46 -29.24
CA ALA A 120 18.35 -0.30 -30.53
C ALA A 120 19.09 0.72 -31.42
N GLN A 121 19.55 1.83 -30.85
CA GLN A 121 20.31 2.84 -31.57
C GLN A 121 21.65 2.28 -32.06
N SER A 122 22.36 1.50 -31.23
CA SER A 122 23.61 0.85 -31.64
C SER A 122 23.38 -0.15 -32.78
N ILE A 123 22.32 -0.96 -32.71
CA ILE A 123 21.98 -1.93 -33.75
C ILE A 123 21.69 -1.21 -35.08
N ILE A 124 20.92 -0.12 -35.04
CA ILE A 124 20.62 0.66 -36.25
C ILE A 124 21.90 1.24 -36.86
N GLN A 125 22.79 1.81 -36.05
CA GLN A 125 24.06 2.36 -36.53
C GLN A 125 24.95 1.29 -37.15
N ASP A 126 25.06 0.12 -36.52
CA ASP A 126 25.85 -0.99 -37.05
C ASP A 126 25.26 -1.56 -38.33
N ALA A 127 23.93 -1.69 -38.40
CA ALA A 127 23.23 -2.13 -39.60
C ALA A 127 23.46 -1.14 -40.76
N GLN A 128 23.36 0.16 -40.50
CA GLN A 128 23.66 1.21 -41.48
C GLN A 128 25.11 1.11 -41.97
N ARG A 129 26.08 0.99 -41.05
CA ARG A 129 27.50 0.87 -41.40
C ARG A 129 27.77 -0.34 -42.29
N LYS A 130 27.20 -1.50 -41.94
CA LYS A 130 27.32 -2.73 -42.75
C LYS A 130 26.68 -2.55 -44.12
N ALA A 131 25.49 -1.96 -44.20
CA ALA A 131 24.81 -1.70 -45.46
C ALA A 131 25.66 -0.83 -46.39
N TYR A 132 26.23 0.28 -45.88
CA TYR A 132 27.14 1.13 -46.65
C TYR A 132 28.38 0.38 -47.12
N ALA A 133 29.00 -0.44 -46.27
CA ALA A 133 30.17 -1.23 -46.65
C ALA A 133 29.84 -2.22 -47.78
N ILE A 134 28.70 -2.91 -47.69
CA ILE A 134 28.25 -3.86 -48.73
C ILE A 134 28.00 -3.14 -50.04
N VAL A 135 27.30 -2.00 -50.04
CA VAL A 135 27.01 -1.24 -51.26
C VAL A 135 28.32 -0.82 -51.95
N ASN A 136 29.25 -0.24 -51.21
CA ASN A 136 30.55 0.17 -51.76
C ASN A 136 31.36 -1.00 -52.31
N GLU A 137 31.35 -2.14 -51.62
CA GLU A 137 32.02 -3.36 -52.08
C GLU A 137 31.38 -3.88 -53.37
N MET A 138 30.06 -3.89 -53.45
CA MET A 138 29.31 -4.33 -54.62
C MET A 138 29.52 -3.40 -55.82
N GLU A 139 29.57 -2.09 -55.61
CA GLU A 139 29.89 -1.12 -56.67
C GLU A 139 31.30 -1.33 -57.24
N THR A 140 32.27 -1.59 -56.35
CA THR A 140 33.65 -1.89 -56.75
C THR A 140 33.71 -3.18 -57.57
N LYS A 141 33.12 -4.27 -57.05
CA LYS A 141 33.06 -5.56 -57.75
C LYS A 141 32.35 -5.47 -59.09
N ALA A 142 31.23 -4.77 -59.17
CA ALA A 142 30.48 -4.58 -60.42
C ALA A 142 31.32 -3.82 -61.46
N THR A 143 32.05 -2.79 -61.03
CA THR A 143 32.94 -2.02 -61.89
C THR A 143 34.08 -2.88 -62.43
N ASP A 144 34.71 -3.67 -61.56
CA ASP A 144 35.81 -4.56 -61.95
C ASP A 144 35.33 -5.68 -62.87
N GLN A 145 34.16 -6.26 -62.59
CA GLN A 145 33.54 -7.26 -63.45
C GLN A 145 33.22 -6.70 -64.83
N LYS A 146 32.68 -5.48 -64.91
CA LYS A 146 32.42 -4.80 -66.19
C LYS A 146 33.71 -4.61 -66.98
N LYS A 147 34.77 -4.08 -66.36
CA LYS A 147 36.08 -3.90 -67.00
C LYS A 147 36.68 -5.23 -67.47
N GLY A 148 36.53 -6.29 -66.68
CA GLY A 148 36.99 -7.63 -67.04
C GLY A 148 36.25 -8.20 -68.24
N ALA A 149 34.91 -8.05 -68.27
CA ALA A 149 34.08 -8.47 -69.40
C ALA A 149 34.41 -7.70 -70.68
N ASP A 150 34.60 -6.38 -70.58
CA ASP A 150 34.99 -5.53 -71.71
C ASP A 150 36.36 -5.96 -72.28
N ARG A 151 37.33 -6.26 -71.41
CA ARG A 151 38.66 -6.75 -71.83
C ARG A 151 38.56 -8.11 -72.52
N TYR A 152 37.82 -9.04 -71.94
CA TYR A 152 37.62 -10.36 -72.54
C TYR A 152 36.92 -10.26 -73.90
N ALA A 153 35.89 -9.42 -74.03
CA ALA A 153 35.23 -9.17 -75.31
C ALA A 153 36.21 -8.62 -76.36
N MET A 154 37.10 -7.71 -75.97
CA MET A 154 38.13 -7.16 -76.85
C MET A 154 39.13 -8.24 -77.30
N GLU A 155 39.60 -9.10 -76.39
CA GLU A 155 40.51 -10.21 -76.72
C GLU A 155 39.88 -11.19 -77.71
N VAL A 156 38.61 -11.58 -77.49
CA VAL A 156 37.88 -12.47 -78.38
C VAL A 156 37.66 -11.84 -79.75
N LEU A 157 37.24 -10.57 -79.80
CA LEU A 157 37.04 -9.84 -81.06
C LEU A 157 38.35 -9.68 -81.85
N SER A 158 39.46 -9.39 -81.16
CA SER A 158 40.78 -9.25 -81.79
C SER A 158 41.27 -10.58 -82.37
N SER A 159 41.07 -11.69 -81.64
CA SER A 159 41.44 -13.03 -82.14
C SER A 159 40.57 -13.46 -83.33
N LEU A 160 39.28 -13.10 -83.32
CA LEU A 160 38.39 -13.33 -84.45
C LEU A 160 38.81 -12.50 -85.68
N GLU A 161 39.20 -11.24 -85.48
CA GLU A 161 39.72 -10.36 -86.54
C GLU A 161 40.99 -10.93 -87.18
N GLU A 162 41.92 -11.43 -86.37
CA GLU A 162 43.15 -12.08 -86.83
C GLU A 162 42.82 -13.32 -87.69
N THR A 163 41.96 -14.20 -87.17
CA THR A 163 41.54 -15.43 -87.87
C THR A 163 40.85 -15.14 -89.20
N LEU A 164 39.97 -14.12 -89.23
CA LEU A 164 39.30 -13.68 -90.46
C LEU A 164 40.29 -13.09 -91.46
N SER A 165 41.27 -12.32 -91.00
CA SER A 165 42.31 -11.73 -91.84
C SER A 165 43.19 -12.80 -92.48
N GLU A 166 43.58 -13.83 -91.72
CA GLU A 166 44.30 -14.98 -92.25
C GLU A 166 43.49 -15.73 -93.31
N SER A 167 42.21 -15.99 -93.03
CA SER A 167 41.29 -16.67 -93.95
C SER A 167 41.11 -15.88 -95.25
N LEU A 168 40.91 -14.56 -95.16
CA LEU A 168 40.85 -13.65 -96.30
C LEU A 168 42.16 -13.66 -97.11
N GLY A 169 43.30 -13.70 -96.43
CA GLY A 169 44.61 -13.81 -97.06
C GLY A 169 44.77 -15.12 -97.85
N GLN A 170 44.29 -16.25 -97.30
CA GLN A 170 44.26 -17.53 -98.01
C GLN A 170 43.33 -17.48 -99.24
N ILE A 171 42.14 -16.91 -99.12
CA ILE A 171 41.19 -16.74 -100.23
C ILE A 171 41.81 -15.89 -101.35
N ARG A 172 42.42 -14.75 -101.01
CA ARG A 172 43.09 -13.88 -102.00
C ARG A 172 44.20 -14.61 -102.74
N ARG A 173 45.08 -15.33 -102.03
CA ARG A 173 46.12 -16.16 -102.66
C ARG A 173 45.52 -17.24 -103.59
N GLY A 174 44.41 -17.85 -103.19
CA GLY A 174 43.66 -18.79 -104.04
C GLY A 174 43.12 -18.16 -105.32
N ILE A 175 42.51 -16.97 -105.21
CA ILE A 175 42.01 -16.19 -106.37
C ILE A 175 43.17 -15.81 -107.31
N ASP A 176 44.28 -15.29 -106.76
CA ASP A 176 45.44 -14.88 -107.56
C ASP A 176 46.05 -16.06 -108.33
N ASN A 177 46.14 -17.25 -107.71
CA ASN A 177 46.58 -18.47 -108.40
C ASN A 177 45.65 -18.88 -109.54
N LEU A 178 44.33 -18.88 -109.34
CA LEU A 178 43.36 -19.20 -110.41
C LEU A 178 43.42 -18.20 -111.56
N ARG A 179 43.72 -16.93 -111.26
CA ARG A 179 43.85 -15.86 -112.26
C ARG A 179 45.16 -15.93 -113.04
N LEU A 180 46.20 -16.58 -112.50
CA LEU A 180 47.44 -16.91 -113.19
C LEU A 180 47.30 -18.19 -114.06
N GLU A 181 46.31 -19.03 -113.78
CA GLU A 181 45.96 -20.21 -114.57
C GLU A 181 45.05 -19.91 -115.78
N GLU A 182 44.55 -18.68 -115.97
CA GLU A 182 44.00 -18.23 -117.25
C GLU A 182 45.14 -17.85 -118.22
N PRO A 183 45.42 -18.65 -119.26
CA PRO A 183 46.37 -18.27 -120.29
C PRO A 183 45.72 -17.21 -121.19
N ASN A 184 46.48 -16.17 -121.52
CA ASN A 184 46.29 -15.47 -122.79
C ASN A 184 46.08 -16.52 -123.89
N SER A 185 44.99 -16.34 -124.64
CA SER A 185 44.86 -16.88 -126.00
C SER A 185 46.03 -16.45 -126.88
#